data_AF-A0A552KU60-F1
#
_entry.id   AF-A0A552KU60-F1
#
_cell.length_a   1.000
_cell.length_b   1.000
_cell.length_c   1.000
_cell.angle_alpha   90.00
_cell.angle_beta   90.00
_cell.angle_gamma   90.00
#
_symmetry.space_group_name_H-M   'P 1'
#
loop_
_entity.id
_entity.type
_entity.pdbx_description
1 polymer ?
#
loop_
_entity_poly.entity_id
_entity_poly.type
_entity_poly.pdbx_seq_one_letter_code
_entity_poly.pdbx_strand_id
1 'polypeptide(L)'
;MKEKSLRLNNLRNNSRIADKREDILELIETILIYKLPKLNRKEIEKMFSLSDLRETKVYQEALEEGKEEGKEEKARQIALKMLSAGFPIPEIAQFTDLSPDAIEELQRQQHN
;
A
#
# COMPACT_ATOMS: atom_id res chain seq x y z
N MET A 1 50.50 5.27 27.34
CA MET A 1 49.92 3.93 27.06
C MET A 1 48.40 3.86 27.30
N LYS A 2 47.86 4.28 28.45
CA LYS A 2 46.40 4.21 28.74
C LYS A 2 45.50 4.91 27.72
N GLU A 3 45.89 6.08 27.21
CA GLU A 3 45.07 6.87 26.27
C GLU A 3 44.92 6.21 24.88
N LYS A 4 45.98 5.56 24.37
CA LYS A 4 45.95 4.83 23.08
C LYS A 4 45.03 3.61 23.17
N SER A 5 45.06 2.88 24.28
CA SER A 5 44.17 1.74 24.54
C SER A 5 42.71 2.16 24.67
N LEU A 6 42.44 3.32 25.29
CA LEU A 6 41.08 3.86 25.40
C LEU A 6 40.50 4.23 24.03
N ARG A 7 41.30 4.88 23.16
CA ARG A 7 40.88 5.22 21.78
C ARG A 7 40.59 3.97 20.93
N LEU A 8 41.41 2.93 21.03
CA LEU A 8 41.21 1.67 20.30
C LEU A 8 39.93 0.94 20.74
N ASN A 9 39.63 0.90 22.04
CA ASN A 9 38.39 0.32 22.55
C ASN A 9 37.16 1.10 22.08
N ASN A 10 37.21 2.43 22.07
CA ASN A 10 36.10 3.26 21.59
C ASN A 10 35.84 3.04 20.10
N LEU A 11 36.88 2.97 19.25
CA LEU A 11 36.74 2.67 17.82
C LEU A 11 36.14 1.27 17.59
N ARG A 12 36.62 0.25 18.31
CA ARG A 12 36.10 -1.12 18.20
C ARG A 12 34.64 -1.23 18.67
N ASN A 13 34.26 -0.52 19.72
CA ASN A 13 32.89 -0.48 20.21
C ASN A 13 31.97 0.24 19.23
N ASN A 14 32.43 1.35 18.63
CA ASN A 14 31.64 2.10 17.66
C ASN A 14 31.42 1.30 16.36
N SER A 15 32.44 0.57 15.89
CA SER A 15 32.31 -0.40 14.78
C SER A 15 31.28 -1.47 15.11
N ARG A 16 31.37 -2.09 16.29
CA ARG A 16 30.42 -3.15 16.70
C ARG A 16 28.97 -2.65 16.83
N ILE A 17 28.78 -1.37 17.18
CA ILE A 17 27.45 -0.75 17.21
C ILE A 17 26.94 -0.52 15.78
N ALA A 18 27.81 -0.11 14.85
CA ALA A 18 27.46 0.03 13.44
C ALA A 18 27.06 -1.32 12.83
N ASP A 19 27.87 -2.37 13.04
CA ASP A 19 27.58 -3.73 12.54
C ASP A 19 26.20 -4.22 13.03
N LYS A 20 25.91 -4.03 14.32
CA LYS A 20 24.60 -4.39 14.89
C LYS A 20 23.43 -3.57 14.32
N ARG A 21 23.67 -2.31 13.94
CA ARG A 21 22.63 -1.49 13.30
C ARG A 21 22.33 -2.01 11.90
N GLU A 22 23.35 -2.42 11.17
CA GLU A 22 23.21 -3.02 9.84
C GLU A 22 22.42 -4.33 9.92
N ASP A 23 22.76 -5.23 10.84
CA ASP A 23 22.03 -6.48 11.07
C ASP A 23 20.54 -6.23 11.39
N ILE A 24 20.23 -5.19 12.18
CA ILE A 24 18.84 -4.83 12.53
C ILE A 24 18.10 -4.29 11.31
N LEU A 25 18.73 -3.47 10.48
CA LEU A 25 18.11 -2.94 9.27
C LEU A 25 17.81 -4.04 8.26
N GLU A 26 18.74 -4.97 8.06
CA GLU A 26 18.54 -6.15 7.20
C GLU A 26 17.37 -7.02 7.70
N LEU A 27 17.27 -7.21 9.01
CA LEU A 27 16.16 -7.95 9.60
C LEU A 27 14.81 -7.22 9.38
N ILE A 28 14.78 -5.90 9.56
CA ILE A 28 13.56 -5.10 9.33
C ILE A 28 13.15 -5.21 7.85
N GLU A 29 14.08 -5.04 6.92
CA GLU A 29 13.84 -5.17 5.49
C GLU A 29 13.29 -6.56 5.14
N THR A 30 13.92 -7.60 5.67
CA THR A 30 13.48 -8.99 5.50
C THR A 30 12.04 -9.18 6.00
N ILE A 31 11.70 -8.61 7.16
CA ILE A 31 10.35 -8.69 7.72
C ILE A 31 9.36 -7.93 6.83
N LEU A 32 9.68 -6.70 6.42
CA LEU A 32 8.82 -5.84 5.59
C LEU A 32 8.51 -6.48 4.23
N ILE A 33 9.49 -7.10 3.58
CA ILE A 33 9.34 -7.65 2.22
C ILE A 33 8.75 -9.06 2.24
N TYR A 34 9.18 -9.93 3.17
CA TYR A 34 8.83 -11.36 3.08
C TYR A 34 7.77 -11.80 4.08
N LYS A 35 7.69 -11.18 5.26
CA LYS A 35 6.77 -11.60 6.31
C LYS A 35 5.49 -10.78 6.31
N LEU A 36 5.58 -9.45 6.44
CA LEU A 36 4.39 -8.60 6.59
C LEU A 36 3.36 -8.74 5.46
N PRO A 37 3.72 -8.86 4.17
CA PRO A 37 2.74 -8.96 3.10
C PRO A 37 1.90 -10.25 3.15
N LYS A 38 2.32 -11.24 3.93
CA LYS A 38 1.62 -12.52 4.10
C LYS A 38 0.79 -12.58 5.36
N LEU A 39 0.88 -11.56 6.21
CA LEU A 39 0.16 -11.47 7.47
C LEU A 39 -1.07 -10.59 7.30
N ASN A 40 -2.16 -10.97 7.96
CA ASN A 40 -3.30 -10.07 8.09
C ASN A 40 -3.07 -9.05 9.22
N ARG A 41 -3.89 -8.00 9.22
CA ARG A 41 -3.81 -6.90 10.20
C ARG A 41 -3.71 -7.37 11.66
N LYS A 42 -4.52 -8.36 12.07
CA LYS A 42 -4.56 -8.82 13.48
C LYS A 42 -3.26 -9.53 13.86
N GLU A 43 -2.65 -10.24 12.92
CA GLU A 43 -1.36 -10.91 13.13
C GLU A 43 -0.23 -9.89 13.29
N ILE A 44 -0.25 -8.81 12.50
CA ILE A 44 0.71 -7.70 12.62
C ILE A 44 0.55 -6.97 13.96
N GLU A 45 -0.68 -6.63 14.34
CA GLU A 45 -0.97 -5.98 15.63
C GLU A 45 -0.42 -6.81 16.80
N LYS A 46 -0.63 -8.12 16.77
CA LYS A 46 -0.10 -9.05 17.77
C LYS A 46 1.43 -9.13 17.75
N MET A 47 2.05 -9.19 16.56
CA MET A 47 3.50 -9.33 16.42
C MET A 47 4.26 -8.12 16.98
N PHE A 48 3.74 -6.90 16.81
CA PHE A 48 4.38 -5.67 17.26
C PHE A 48 3.77 -5.07 18.53
N SER A 49 2.83 -5.77 19.18
CA SER A 49 2.11 -5.27 20.36
C SER A 49 1.46 -3.91 20.13
N LEU A 50 0.91 -3.69 18.92
CA LEU A 50 0.23 -2.45 18.56
C LEU A 50 -1.18 -2.43 19.14
N SER A 51 -1.62 -1.28 19.63
CA SER A 51 -3.00 -1.06 20.07
C SER A 51 -3.98 -1.06 18.91
N ASP A 52 -3.63 -0.40 17.79
CA ASP A 52 -4.44 -0.35 16.58
C ASP A 52 -3.59 0.01 15.34
N LEU A 53 -3.54 -0.86 14.32
CA LEU A 53 -2.82 -0.56 13.08
C LEU A 53 -3.52 0.55 12.27
N ARG A 54 -4.80 0.82 12.54
CA ARG A 54 -5.60 1.79 11.79
C ARG A 54 -5.18 3.24 12.01
N GLU A 55 -4.46 3.50 13.10
CA GLU A 55 -3.89 4.82 13.39
C GLU A 55 -2.62 5.11 12.57
N THR A 56 -2.06 4.11 11.89
CA THR A 56 -0.87 4.30 11.05
C THR A 56 -1.22 5.03 9.75
N LYS A 57 -0.28 5.84 9.24
CA LYS A 57 -0.44 6.54 7.95
C LYS A 57 -0.62 5.58 6.78
N VAL A 58 0.19 4.53 6.73
CA VAL A 58 0.11 3.50 5.68
C VAL A 58 -1.29 2.88 5.60
N TYR A 59 -1.94 2.63 6.74
CA TYR A 59 -3.31 2.13 6.74
C TYR A 59 -4.31 3.16 6.23
N GLN A 60 -4.18 4.43 6.63
CA GLN A 60 -5.10 5.50 6.23
C GLN A 60 -4.99 5.79 4.73
N GLU A 61 -3.78 5.84 4.19
CA GLU A 61 -3.50 6.00 2.76
C GLU A 61 -4.12 4.85 1.96
N ALA A 62 -3.85 3.59 2.34
CA ALA A 62 -4.44 2.43 1.66
C ALA A 62 -5.99 2.40 1.74
N LEU A 63 -6.57 2.89 2.84
CA LEU A 63 -8.02 3.01 2.98
C LEU A 63 -8.60 4.11 2.09
N GLU A 64 -7.87 5.21 1.88
CA GLU A 64 -8.27 6.30 0.98
C GLU A 64 -8.19 5.86 -0.48
N GLU A 65 -7.06 5.27 -0.89
CA GLU A 65 -6.88 4.66 -2.22
C GLU A 65 -8.00 3.65 -2.52
N GLY A 66 -8.27 2.72 -1.60
CA GLY A 66 -9.32 1.72 -1.79
C GLY A 66 -10.74 2.31 -1.87
N LYS A 67 -11.00 3.49 -1.28
CA LYS A 67 -12.27 4.19 -1.45
C LYS A 67 -12.39 4.85 -2.81
N GLU A 68 -11.30 5.40 -3.34
CA GLU A 68 -11.27 5.98 -4.68
C GLU A 68 -11.44 4.89 -5.75
N GLU A 69 -10.65 3.81 -5.66
CA GLU A 69 -10.79 2.64 -6.52
C GLU A 69 -12.20 2.05 -6.46
N GLY A 70 -12.77 1.93 -5.25
CA GLY A 70 -14.13 1.41 -5.07
C GLY A 70 -15.22 2.29 -5.68
N LYS A 71 -15.04 3.62 -5.70
CA LYS A 71 -15.96 4.53 -6.39
C LYS A 71 -15.86 4.37 -7.91
N GLU A 72 -14.63 4.33 -8.44
CA GLU A 72 -14.38 4.18 -9.87
C GLU A 72 -14.90 2.82 -10.38
N GLU A 73 -14.60 1.74 -9.67
CA GLU A 73 -15.07 0.39 -10.00
C GLU A 73 -16.60 0.32 -10.01
N LYS A 74 -17.25 0.92 -9.01
CA LYS A 74 -18.72 0.98 -8.96
C LYS A 74 -19.29 1.80 -10.12
N ALA A 75 -18.67 2.93 -10.47
CA ALA A 75 -19.07 3.75 -11.61
C ALA A 75 -18.97 2.94 -12.92
N ARG A 76 -17.86 2.22 -13.13
CA ARG A 76 -17.67 1.32 -14.29
C ARG A 76 -18.74 0.23 -14.35
N GLN A 77 -19.03 -0.43 -13.22
CA GLN A 77 -20.07 -1.46 -13.17
C GLN A 77 -21.46 -0.92 -13.50
N ILE A 78 -21.79 0.30 -13.06
CA ILE A 78 -23.05 0.95 -13.41
C ILE A 78 -23.06 1.28 -14.91
N ALA A 79 -21.99 1.87 -15.44
CA ALA A 79 -21.87 2.18 -16.87
C ALA A 79 -22.04 0.95 -17.76
N LEU A 80 -21.42 -0.19 -17.40
CA LEU A 80 -21.60 -1.45 -18.13
C LEU A 80 -23.06 -1.92 -18.14
N LYS A 81 -23.77 -1.83 -17.01
CA LYS A 81 -25.20 -2.18 -16.95
C LYS A 81 -26.05 -1.26 -17.81
N MET A 82 -25.74 0.04 -17.84
CA MET A 82 -26.45 1.01 -18.67
C MET A 82 -26.16 0.80 -20.17
N LEU A 83 -24.91 0.51 -20.54
CA LEU A 83 -24.54 0.12 -21.90
C LEU A 83 -25.34 -1.11 -22.35
N SER A 84 -25.38 -2.16 -21.53
CA SER A 84 -26.17 -3.36 -21.82
C SER A 84 -27.67 -3.11 -21.90
N ALA A 85 -28.18 -2.08 -21.22
CA ALA A 85 -29.57 -1.65 -21.30
C ALA A 85 -29.85 -0.68 -22.47
N GLY A 86 -28.85 -0.33 -23.27
CA GLY A 86 -28.99 0.49 -24.47
C GLY A 86 -28.99 2.00 -24.22
N PHE A 87 -28.55 2.47 -23.04
CA PHE A 87 -28.43 3.91 -22.77
C PHE A 87 -27.30 4.54 -23.62
N PRO A 88 -27.48 5.78 -24.10
CA PRO A 88 -26.46 6.47 -24.88
C PRO A 88 -25.31 6.97 -23.98
N ILE A 89 -24.08 6.98 -24.51
CA ILE A 89 -22.85 7.36 -23.77
C ILE A 89 -22.96 8.70 -23.03
N PRO A 90 -23.52 9.78 -23.62
CA PRO A 90 -23.65 11.05 -22.90
C PRO A 90 -24.51 10.96 -21.63
N GLU A 91 -25.54 10.12 -21.64
CA GLU A 91 -26.41 9.91 -20.48
C GLU A 91 -25.70 9.06 -19.42
N ILE A 92 -24.95 8.04 -19.85
CA ILE A 92 -24.12 7.24 -18.93
C ILE A 92 -23.08 8.12 -18.23
N ALA A 93 -22.39 8.99 -18.97
CA ALA A 93 -21.40 9.92 -18.42
C ALA A 93 -22.03 10.83 -17.35
N GLN A 94 -23.25 11.34 -17.60
CA GLN A 94 -23.97 12.19 -16.65
C GLN A 94 -24.28 11.49 -15.32
N PHE A 95 -24.59 10.18 -15.34
CA PHE A 95 -25.01 9.44 -14.14
C PHE A 95 -23.88 8.70 -13.42
N THR A 96 -22.74 8.52 -14.07
CA THR A 96 -21.61 7.74 -13.52
C THR A 96 -20.38 8.58 -13.21
N ASP A 97 -20.39 9.86 -13.58
CA ASP A 97 -19.24 10.77 -13.50
C ASP A 97 -18.00 10.27 -14.27
N LEU A 98 -18.16 9.27 -15.15
CA LEU A 98 -17.11 8.78 -16.03
C LEU A 98 -16.98 9.67 -17.27
N SER A 99 -15.77 9.76 -17.83
CA SER A 99 -15.57 10.39 -19.13
C SER A 99 -16.20 9.56 -20.25
N PRO A 100 -16.65 10.19 -21.34
CA PRO A 100 -17.11 9.48 -22.53
C PRO A 100 -16.08 8.46 -23.04
N ASP A 101 -14.79 8.84 -23.08
CA ASP A 101 -13.69 7.96 -23.51
C ASP A 101 -13.59 6.68 -22.67
N ALA A 102 -13.78 6.78 -21.35
CA ALA A 102 -13.75 5.63 -20.46
C ALA A 102 -14.95 4.69 -20.72
N ILE A 103 -16.12 5.25 -21.01
CA ILE A 103 -17.33 4.48 -21.34
C ILE A 103 -17.19 3.82 -22.71
N GLU A 104 -16.61 4.50 -23.70
CA GLU A 104 -16.32 3.91 -25.01
C GLU A 104 -15.34 2.73 -24.91
N GLU A 105 -14.31 2.84 -24.06
CA GLU A 105 -13.38 1.75 -23.80
C GLU A 105 -14.09 0.54 -23.17
N LEU A 106 -14.97 0.77 -22.18
CA LEU A 106 -15.81 -0.29 -21.61
C LEU A 106 -16.70 -0.95 -22.66
N GLN A 107 -17.28 -0.17 -23.57
CA GLN A 107 -18.11 -0.70 -24.66
C GLN A 107 -17.29 -1.56 -25.64
N ARG A 108 -16.06 -1.16 -25.97
CA ARG A 108 -15.16 -1.96 -26.83
C ARG A 108 -14.81 -3.30 -26.18
N GLN A 109 -14.52 -3.31 -24.89
CA GLN A 109 -14.18 -4.52 -24.14
C GLN A 109 -15.35 -5.53 -24.06
N GLN A 110 -16.61 -5.09 -24.14
CA GLN A 110 -17.76 -6.00 -24.19
C GLN A 110 -17.92 -6.75 -25.52
N HIS A 111 -17.32 -6.25 -26.61
CA HIS A 111 -17.49 -6.80 -27.96
C HIS A 111 -16.28 -7.60 -28.47
N ASN A 112 -15.23 -7.73 -27.65
CA ASN A 112 -14.07 -8.60 -27.87
C ASN A 112 -14.22 -9.91 -27.10
#